data_AF-A0A658Z3T7-F1
#
_entry.id   AF-A0A658Z3T7-F1
#
_cell.length_a   1.000
_cell.length_b   1.000
_cell.length_c   1.000
_cell.angle_alpha   90.00
_cell.angle_beta   90.00
_cell.angle_gamma   90.00
#
_symmetry.space_group_name_H-M   'P 1'
#
loop_
_entity.id
_entity.type
_entity.pdbx_description
1 polymer ?
#
loop_
_entity_poly.entity_id
_entity_poly.type
_entity_poly.pdbx_seq_one_letter_code
_entity_poly.pdbx_strand_id
1 'polypeptide(L)'
;MWVVQTAPALQDREKLHWLCATGIPPKKSDVWAEKDKEKIAENVNLNIQVNVHTCIKLITRPSGIEGKMVNASEKLSWKKQGDKIVAVNQSPFYINLSSLQVGGSKIEKLDYIAPFSQHEFVMPKTSGQDIKWSVITDEGGESRLFTSHLQS
;
A
#
# COMPACT_ATOMS: atom_id res chain seq x y z
N MET A 1 24.66 -9.30 -14.15
CA MET A 1 23.67 -10.37 -13.91
C MET A 1 23.57 -10.53 -12.39
N TRP A 2 22.45 -10.12 -11.80
CA TRP A 2 22.24 -10.30 -10.36
C TRP A 2 21.43 -11.56 -10.15
N VAL A 3 22.06 -12.59 -9.58
CA VAL A 3 21.37 -13.80 -9.14
C VAL A 3 20.93 -13.54 -7.71
N VAL A 4 19.63 -13.42 -7.49
CA VAL A 4 19.07 -13.33 -6.14
C VAL A 4 18.75 -14.76 -5.69
N GLN A 5 19.52 -15.25 -4.72
CA GLN A 5 19.28 -16.55 -4.11
C GLN A 5 18.32 -16.33 -2.94
N THR A 6 17.07 -16.78 -3.08
CA THR A 6 16.08 -16.69 -2.01
C THR A 6 16.27 -17.86 -1.04
N ALA A 7 16.28 -17.58 0.27
CA ALA A 7 16.06 -18.62 1.27
C ALA A 7 14.71 -19.32 0.98
N PRO A 8 14.53 -20.61 1.36
CA PRO A 8 13.25 -21.29 1.17
C PRO A 8 12.14 -20.41 1.72
N ALA A 9 11.26 -19.98 0.82
CA ALA A 9 10.22 -19.05 1.16
C ALA A 9 9.32 -19.69 2.21
N LEU A 10 9.09 -19.01 3.33
CA LEU A 10 7.95 -19.32 4.20
C LEU A 10 6.70 -19.35 3.30
N GLN A 11 6.14 -20.55 3.13
CA GLN A 11 4.98 -20.77 2.27
C GLN A 11 3.66 -20.57 3.02
N ASP A 12 3.73 -20.14 4.28
CA ASP A 12 2.61 -19.96 5.19
C ASP A 12 1.97 -18.56 5.10
N ARG A 13 2.59 -17.61 4.38
CA ARG A 13 2.15 -16.21 4.30
C ARG A 13 2.51 -15.52 3.00
N GLU A 14 1.79 -14.46 2.69
CA GLU A 14 2.15 -13.54 1.62
C GLU A 14 3.47 -12.81 1.90
N LYS A 15 4.12 -12.35 0.83
CA LYS A 15 5.30 -11.50 0.91
C LYS A 15 5.09 -10.22 0.12
N LEU A 16 5.50 -9.10 0.71
CA LEU A 16 5.44 -7.80 0.06
C LEU A 16 6.77 -7.45 -0.59
N HIS A 17 6.71 -7.16 -1.87
CA HIS A 17 7.76 -6.56 -2.67
C HIS A 17 7.27 -5.23 -3.23
N TRP A 18 8.19 -4.43 -3.76
CA TRP A 18 7.87 -3.20 -4.46
C TRP A 18 8.43 -3.28 -5.87
N LEU A 19 7.56 -3.06 -6.86
CA LEU A 19 7.98 -2.85 -8.24
C LEU A 19 8.06 -1.34 -8.47
N CYS A 20 9.28 -0.83 -8.58
CA CYS A 20 9.53 0.58 -8.82
C CYS A 20 10.02 0.80 -10.26
N ALA A 21 9.42 1.77 -10.95
CA ALA A 21 9.79 2.17 -12.30
C ALA A 21 10.02 3.69 -12.33
N THR A 22 11.09 4.10 -13.02
CA THR A 22 11.43 5.51 -13.23
C THR A 22 11.32 5.84 -14.70
N GLY A 23 10.39 6.73 -15.06
CA GLY A 23 10.35 7.38 -16.36
C GLY A 23 11.36 8.52 -16.38
N ILE A 24 12.37 8.40 -17.24
CA ILE A 24 13.42 9.42 -17.45
C ILE A 24 13.10 10.15 -18.76
N PRO A 25 12.97 11.49 -18.75
CA PRO A 25 12.70 12.25 -19.97
C PRO A 25 13.96 12.31 -20.86
N PRO A 26 13.79 12.34 -22.20
CA PRO A 26 14.90 12.45 -23.14
C PRO A 26 15.70 13.74 -22.96
N LYS A 27 17.01 13.64 -23.16
CA LYS A 27 17.92 14.78 -23.34
C LYS A 27 18.23 14.95 -24.82
N LYS A 28 18.58 16.18 -25.23
CA LYS A 28 18.98 16.51 -26.61
C LYS A 28 20.18 15.69 -27.14
N SER A 29 20.95 15.08 -26.24
CA SER A 29 22.10 14.20 -26.54
C SER A 29 21.74 12.72 -26.63
N ASP A 30 20.50 12.33 -26.38
CA ASP A 30 20.09 10.93 -26.34
C ASP A 30 19.81 10.40 -27.75
N VAL A 31 20.45 9.28 -28.11
CA VAL A 31 20.41 8.65 -29.45
C VAL A 31 18.98 8.26 -29.89
N TRP A 32 18.08 8.04 -28.93
CA TRP A 32 16.68 7.67 -29.18
C TRP A 32 15.73 8.88 -29.28
N ALA A 33 16.25 10.10 -29.13
CA ALA A 33 15.51 11.37 -29.23
C ALA A 33 15.73 12.10 -30.58
N GLU A 34 16.32 11.44 -31.59
CA GLU A 34 16.78 12.07 -32.83
C GLU A 34 15.67 12.57 -33.78
N LYS A 35 14.41 12.18 -33.56
CA LYS A 35 13.28 12.56 -34.45
C LYS A 35 12.72 13.97 -34.20
N ASP A 36 13.06 14.62 -33.08
CA ASP A 36 12.52 15.94 -32.71
C ASP A 36 13.55 17.08 -32.89
N LYS A 37 14.41 17.00 -33.92
CA LYS A 37 15.44 18.00 -34.25
C LYS A 37 14.91 19.18 -35.09
N GLU A 38 13.63 19.57 -34.98
CA GLU A 38 13.14 20.79 -35.65
C GLU A 38 13.06 22.00 -34.68
N LYS A 39 14.04 22.89 -34.87
CA LYS A 39 14.06 24.34 -34.56
C LYS A 39 13.50 24.79 -33.20
N ILE A 40 14.39 24.91 -32.22
CA ILE A 40 14.16 25.77 -31.04
C ILE A 40 14.92 27.08 -31.26
N ALA A 41 14.20 28.16 -31.57
CA ALA A 41 14.74 29.51 -31.71
C ALA A 41 15.26 30.06 -30.37
N GLU A 42 16.24 30.96 -30.45
CA GLU A 42 16.82 31.71 -29.32
C GLU A 42 15.76 32.58 -28.64
N ASN A 43 15.11 32.02 -27.62
CA ASN A 43 14.38 32.75 -26.58
C ASN A 43 14.65 32.01 -25.27
N VAL A 44 14.63 32.74 -24.14
CA VAL A 44 14.87 32.22 -22.79
C VAL A 44 14.12 30.91 -22.57
N ASN A 45 14.84 29.79 -22.60
CA ASN A 45 14.26 28.45 -22.46
C ASN A 45 14.35 28.00 -21.00
N LEU A 46 13.19 27.87 -20.36
CA LEU A 46 13.07 27.17 -19.08
C LEU A 46 12.93 25.67 -19.36
N ASN A 47 13.99 24.90 -19.14
CA ASN A 47 13.99 23.46 -19.33
C ASN A 47 13.60 22.75 -18.01
N ILE A 48 12.33 22.40 -17.85
CA ILE A 48 11.85 21.60 -16.72
C ILE A 48 11.88 20.12 -17.12
N GLN A 49 12.69 19.34 -16.42
CA GLN A 49 12.73 17.88 -16.56
C GLN A 49 12.01 17.25 -15.37
N VAL A 50 10.92 16.54 -15.62
CA VAL A 50 10.17 15.79 -14.60
C VAL A 50 10.51 14.31 -14.74
N ASN A 51 11.15 13.74 -13.72
CA ASN A 51 11.32 12.29 -13.60
C ASN A 51 10.12 11.73 -12.84
N VAL A 52 9.43 10.75 -13.43
CA VAL A 52 8.28 10.10 -12.77
C VAL A 52 8.76 8.81 -12.14
N HIS A 53 8.82 8.76 -10.81
CA HIS A 53 9.14 7.55 -10.06
C HIS A 53 7.86 6.97 -9.46
N THR A 54 7.47 5.78 -9.89
CA THR A 54 6.27 5.08 -9.42
C THR A 54 6.67 3.74 -8.80
N CYS A 55 6.24 3.50 -7.56
CA CYS A 55 6.37 2.19 -6.91
C CYS A 55 4.98 1.62 -6.64
N ILE A 56 4.75 0.38 -7.08
CA ILE A 56 3.53 -0.37 -6.78
C ILE A 56 3.85 -1.57 -5.90
N LYS A 57 2.91 -1.94 -5.02
CA LYS A 57 3.02 -3.14 -4.20
C LYS A 57 2.93 -4.38 -5.09
N LEU A 58 3.92 -5.26 -4.97
CA LEU A 58 3.94 -6.58 -5.61
C LEU A 58 3.86 -7.63 -4.50
N ILE A 59 2.68 -8.23 -4.32
CA ILE A 59 2.43 -9.21 -3.27
C ILE A 59 2.48 -10.61 -3.88
N THR A 60 3.37 -11.48 -3.37
CA THR A 60 3.43 -12.88 -3.80
C THR A 60 2.66 -13.75 -2.82
N ARG A 61 1.70 -14.52 -3.35
CA ARG A 61 0.86 -15.45 -2.58
C ARG A 61 1.23 -16.90 -2.92
N PRO A 62 1.85 -17.65 -1.97
CA PRO A 62 2.02 -19.09 -2.10
C PRO A 62 0.70 -19.83 -2.39
N SER A 63 0.76 -20.89 -3.20
CA SER A 63 -0.44 -21.66 -3.59
C SER A 63 -1.14 -22.37 -2.43
N GLY A 64 -0.44 -22.61 -1.32
CA GLY A 64 -1.02 -23.22 -0.11
C GLY A 64 -1.89 -22.28 0.74
N ILE A 65 -1.95 -20.98 0.40
CA ILE A 65 -2.80 -20.02 1.10
C ILE A 65 -4.18 -20.02 0.44
N GLU A 66 -5.15 -20.61 1.13
CA GLU A 66 -6.54 -20.66 0.69
C GLU A 66 -7.34 -19.44 1.16
N GLY A 67 -8.43 -19.13 0.44
CA GLY A 67 -9.37 -18.06 0.77
C GLY A 67 -9.09 -16.73 0.06
N LYS A 68 -9.82 -15.69 0.48
CA LYS A 68 -9.74 -14.33 -0.09
C LYS A 68 -9.30 -13.35 0.98
N MET A 69 -8.39 -12.43 0.62
CA MET A 69 -7.91 -11.36 1.50
C MET A 69 -9.06 -10.52 2.09
N VAL A 70 -10.13 -10.29 1.33
CA VAL A 70 -11.34 -9.56 1.80
C VAL A 70 -12.01 -10.26 2.99
N ASN A 71 -12.08 -11.59 3.00
CA ASN A 71 -12.66 -12.35 4.11
C ASN A 71 -11.76 -12.32 5.35
N ALA A 72 -10.45 -12.28 5.15
CA ALA A 72 -9.49 -12.10 6.23
C ALA A 72 -9.56 -10.68 6.82
N SER A 73 -9.80 -9.68 5.98
CA SER A 73 -9.93 -8.27 6.38
C SER A 73 -11.11 -8.01 7.29
N GLU A 74 -12.23 -8.73 7.11
CA GLU A 74 -13.38 -8.68 8.01
C GLU A 74 -13.06 -9.19 9.42
N LYS A 75 -12.09 -10.10 9.54
CA LYS A 75 -11.66 -10.70 10.81
C LYS A 75 -10.57 -9.91 11.53
N LEU A 76 -10.22 -8.71 11.05
CA LEU A 76 -9.32 -7.82 11.78
C LEU A 76 -9.88 -7.54 13.15
N SER A 77 -9.05 -7.75 14.17
CA SER A 77 -9.39 -7.35 15.53
C SER A 77 -8.71 -6.03 15.86
N TRP A 78 -9.43 -5.18 16.59
CA TRP A 78 -9.03 -3.82 16.89
C TRP A 78 -9.01 -3.61 18.39
N LYS A 79 -7.89 -3.12 18.90
CA LYS A 79 -7.68 -2.87 20.33
C LYS A 79 -7.27 -1.44 20.57
N LYS A 80 -7.73 -0.86 21.67
CA LYS A 80 -7.23 0.44 22.13
C LYS A 80 -6.04 0.23 23.05
N GLN A 81 -4.95 0.97 22.84
CA GLN A 81 -3.79 0.97 23.73
C GLN A 81 -3.33 2.41 23.98
N GLY A 82 -3.77 3.01 25.09
CA GLY A 82 -3.53 4.42 25.39
C GLY A 82 -4.07 5.33 24.29
N ASP A 83 -3.18 6.11 23.67
CA ASP A 83 -3.47 7.03 22.56
C ASP A 83 -3.28 6.38 21.18
N LYS A 84 -3.27 5.05 21.12
CA LYS A 84 -3.11 4.27 19.89
C LYS A 84 -4.23 3.27 19.71
N ILE A 85 -4.41 2.88 18.45
CA ILE A 85 -5.31 1.83 18.02
C ILE A 85 -4.47 0.77 17.33
N VAL A 86 -4.62 -0.48 17.78
CA VAL A 86 -3.85 -1.61 17.30
C VAL A 86 -4.75 -2.49 16.45
N ALA A 87 -4.42 -2.60 15.16
CA ALA A 87 -5.01 -3.57 14.26
C ALA A 87 -4.22 -4.88 14.36
N VAL A 88 -4.89 -5.99 14.62
CA VAL A 88 -4.29 -7.31 14.73
C VAL A 88 -4.76 -8.19 13.58
N ASN A 89 -3.81 -8.59 12.74
CA ASN A 89 -4.03 -9.48 11.61
C ASN A 89 -3.53 -10.88 11.95
N GLN A 90 -4.47 -11.82 12.11
CA GLN A 90 -4.17 -13.24 12.35
C GLN A 90 -4.15 -14.07 11.07
N SER A 91 -4.24 -13.43 9.91
CA SER A 91 -4.32 -14.09 8.61
C SER A 91 -2.96 -14.11 7.88
N PRO A 92 -2.81 -14.97 6.87
CA PRO A 92 -1.62 -15.02 6.03
C PRO A 92 -1.57 -13.91 4.96
N PHE A 93 -2.55 -13.00 4.90
CA PHE A 93 -2.68 -11.96 3.88
C PHE A 93 -2.18 -10.59 4.36
N TYR A 94 -1.60 -9.79 3.47
CA TYR A 94 -1.46 -8.36 3.69
C TYR A 94 -2.80 -7.66 3.57
N ILE A 95 -3.15 -6.85 4.56
CA ILE A 95 -4.40 -6.09 4.55
C ILE A 95 -4.08 -4.63 4.25
N ASN A 96 -4.46 -4.19 3.05
CA ASN A 96 -4.21 -2.85 2.57
C ASN A 96 -5.44 -1.97 2.85
N LEU A 97 -5.38 -1.12 3.87
CA LEU A 97 -6.50 -0.24 4.21
C LEU A 97 -6.72 0.82 3.11
N SER A 98 -7.96 0.94 2.65
CA SER A 98 -8.43 2.04 1.80
C SER A 98 -8.97 3.19 2.66
N SER A 99 -9.70 2.84 3.72
CA SER A 99 -10.17 3.80 4.72
C SER A 99 -10.15 3.21 6.13
N LEU A 100 -9.99 4.09 7.12
CA LEU A 100 -10.14 3.77 8.54
C LEU A 100 -10.76 4.95 9.27
N GLN A 101 -11.80 4.68 10.07
CA GLN A 101 -12.49 5.65 10.89
C GLN A 101 -12.76 5.08 12.28
N VAL A 102 -12.65 5.92 13.29
CA VAL A 102 -12.87 5.58 14.70
C VAL A 102 -13.78 6.63 15.31
N GLY A 103 -14.91 6.23 15.89
CA GLY A 103 -15.88 7.16 16.47
C GLY A 103 -16.27 8.29 15.51
N GLY A 104 -16.41 7.97 14.21
CA GLY A 104 -16.72 8.92 13.13
C GLY A 104 -15.55 9.81 12.67
N SER A 105 -14.38 9.72 13.30
CA SER A 105 -13.17 10.47 12.89
C SER A 105 -12.28 9.63 11.99
N LYS A 106 -11.91 10.18 10.83
CA LYS A 106 -11.04 9.52 9.84
C LYS A 106 -9.57 9.54 10.29
N ILE A 107 -8.88 8.43 10.04
CA ILE A 107 -7.43 8.33 10.17
C ILE A 107 -6.83 8.52 8.77
N GLU A 108 -6.04 9.59 8.59
CA GLU A 108 -5.48 9.95 7.28
C GLU A 108 -4.21 9.15 6.92
N LYS A 109 -3.39 8.83 7.92
CA LYS A 109 -2.15 8.05 7.72
C LYS A 109 -2.48 6.57 7.81
N LEU A 110 -2.84 6.01 6.67
CA LEU A 110 -3.09 4.58 6.52
C LEU A 110 -1.81 3.85 6.10
N ASP A 111 -1.69 2.62 6.55
CA ASP A 111 -0.66 1.69 6.12
C ASP A 111 -1.29 0.29 5.98
N TYR A 112 -0.52 -0.65 5.44
CA TYR A 112 -0.91 -2.06 5.40
C TYR A 112 -0.64 -2.74 6.74
N ILE A 113 -1.44 -3.76 7.06
CA ILE A 113 -1.17 -4.67 8.18
C ILE A 113 -0.60 -5.97 7.60
N ALA A 114 0.61 -6.34 8.03
CA ALA A 114 1.30 -7.51 7.50
C ALA A 114 0.68 -8.84 8.01
N PRO A 115 0.94 -9.97 7.33
CA PRO A 115 0.49 -11.28 7.77
C PRO A 115 0.97 -11.62 9.19
N PHE A 116 0.07 -12.17 10.00
CA PHE A 116 0.35 -12.58 11.38
C PHE A 116 1.03 -11.49 12.23
N SER A 117 0.68 -10.24 12.00
CA SER A 117 1.30 -9.08 12.65
C SER A 117 0.25 -8.14 13.24
N GLN A 118 0.76 -7.10 13.91
CA GLN A 118 -0.04 -5.99 14.39
C GLN A 118 0.48 -4.70 13.76
N HIS A 119 -0.40 -3.70 13.61
CA HIS A 119 -0.03 -2.35 13.18
C HIS A 119 -0.70 -1.32 14.08
N GLU A 120 0.03 -0.27 14.43
CA GLU A 120 -0.44 0.78 15.32
C GLU A 120 -0.80 2.05 14.55
N PHE A 121 -2.00 2.57 14.78
CA PHE A 121 -2.46 3.85 14.27
C PHE A 121 -2.61 4.84 15.42
N VAL A 122 -2.38 6.12 15.14
CA VAL A 122 -2.63 7.20 16.11
C VAL A 122 -4.13 7.31 16.34
N MET A 123 -4.56 7.27 17.61
CA MET A 123 -5.97 7.43 17.95
C MET A 123 -6.42 8.87 17.70
N PRO A 124 -7.50 9.11 16.92
CA PRO A 124 -8.07 10.45 16.79
C PRO A 124 -8.69 10.89 18.12
N LYS A 125 -8.81 12.20 18.34
CA LYS A 125 -9.52 12.77 19.48
C LYS A 125 -11.03 12.54 19.35
N THR A 126 -11.49 11.36 19.75
CA THR A 126 -12.90 10.97 19.72
C THR A 126 -13.26 10.17 20.97
N SER A 127 -14.51 10.28 21.42
CA SER A 127 -15.09 9.45 22.48
C SER A 127 -15.70 8.14 21.95
N GLY A 128 -15.88 8.03 20.62
CA GLY A 128 -16.51 6.86 20.02
C GLY A 128 -15.58 5.65 19.94
N GLN A 129 -16.17 4.46 20.12
CA GLN A 129 -15.45 3.17 20.09
C GLN A 129 -15.73 2.38 18.82
N ASP A 130 -16.62 2.87 17.96
CA ASP A 130 -16.96 2.22 16.70
C ASP A 130 -15.81 2.40 15.71
N ILE A 131 -15.39 1.30 15.09
CA ILE A 131 -14.41 1.28 14.04
C ILE A 131 -15.08 0.90 12.72
N LYS A 132 -14.72 1.63 11.67
CA LYS A 132 -15.16 1.36 10.30
C LYS A 132 -13.96 1.37 9.38
N TRP A 133 -13.82 0.35 8.54
CA TRP A 133 -12.71 0.27 7.60
C TRP A 133 -13.12 -0.37 6.29
N SER A 134 -12.38 -0.04 5.23
CA SER A 134 -12.44 -0.69 3.92
C SER A 134 -11.03 -1.02 3.47
N VAL A 135 -10.89 -1.97 2.55
CA VAL A 135 -9.59 -2.42 2.05
C VAL A 135 -9.52 -2.32 0.53
N ILE A 136 -8.31 -2.19 0.01
CA ILE A 136 -8.04 -2.29 -1.42
C ILE A 136 -8.00 -3.77 -1.79
N THR A 137 -8.83 -4.20 -2.75
CA THR A 137 -8.92 -5.59 -3.21
C THR A 137 -7.75 -5.97 -4.12
N ASP A 138 -7.61 -7.27 -4.42
CA ASP A 138 -6.56 -7.79 -5.31
C ASP A 138 -6.67 -7.18 -6.73
N GLU A 139 -7.86 -6.76 -7.13
CA GLU A 139 -8.15 -6.10 -8.42
C GLU A 139 -7.95 -4.58 -8.38
N GLY A 140 -7.54 -4.01 -7.24
CA GLY A 140 -7.33 -2.57 -7.05
C GLY A 140 -8.61 -1.78 -6.76
N GLY A 141 -9.74 -2.45 -6.58
CA GLY A 141 -11.00 -1.82 -6.15
C GLY A 141 -11.07 -1.61 -4.64
N GLU A 142 -12.17 -1.04 -4.17
CA GLU A 142 -12.46 -0.89 -2.74
C GLU A 142 -13.47 -1.97 -2.28
N SER A 143 -13.22 -2.56 -1.11
CA SER A 143 -14.15 -3.52 -0.51
C SER A 143 -15.43 -2.84 0.02
N ARG A 144 -16.40 -3.67 0.45
CA ARG A 144 -17.46 -3.20 1.34
C ARG A 144 -16.87 -2.58 2.61
N LEU A 145 -17.67 -1.73 3.26
CA LEU A 145 -17.33 -1.19 4.58
C LEU A 145 -17.52 -2.27 5.65
N PHE A 146 -16.49 -2.52 6.45
CA PHE A 146 -16.52 -3.35 7.63
C PHE A 146 -16.73 -2.50 8.87
N THR A 147 -17.34 -3.10 9.91
CA THR A 147 -17.61 -2.41 11.18
C THR A 147 -17.26 -3.32 12.35
N SER A 148 -16.65 -2.75 13.39
CA SER A 148 -16.36 -3.42 14.66
C SER A 148 -16.40 -2.40 15.79
N HIS A 149 -16.32 -2.87 17.03
CA HIS A 149 -16.04 -2.02 18.19
C HIS A 149 -14.60 -2.23 18.67
N LEU A 150 -14.00 -1.19 19.23
CA LEU A 150 -12.70 -1.26 19.89
C LEU A 150 -12.80 -2.14 21.12
N GLN A 151 -11.93 -3.14 21.19
CA GLN A 151 -11.73 -3.90 22.41
C GLN A 151 -10.83 -3.09 23.36
N SER A 152 -11.19 -3.10 24.64
CA SER A 152 -10.40 -2.54 25.74
C SER A 152 -9.09 -3.28 25.94
#